data_AF-A0A0A2ILT2-F1
#
_entry.id   AF-A0A0A2ILT2-F1
#
_cell.length_a   1.000
_cell.length_b   1.000
_cell.length_c   1.000
_cell.angle_alpha   90.00
_cell.angle_beta   90.00
_cell.angle_gamma   90.00
#
_symmetry.space_group_name_H-M   'P 1'
#
loop_
_entity.id
_entity.type
_entity.pdbx_description
1 polymer ?
#
loop_
_entity_poly.entity_id
_entity_poly.type
_entity_poly.pdbx_seq_one_letter_code
_entity_poly.pdbx_strand_id
1 'polypeptide(L)'
;MPRKPISKCDHGSICLSSSSHASVAGFRRQGQRQRLAAIKADNRSFPREDKLFLEEDDRVFPAPLLLPGDDLAGDLDDAQSFQEWLDGEHRNPITAKQKTVYVVPSPQIDANVDFMRTWKTPKCPDHELSTKPPSTKDVQDYLTAFYHGLPVKMMPPSTLRFIPWEEPQKKTRKKMGPQYLGLQSGDECVRIRSRTLSDGVYEGQVNLDDLLDTAIGILPKDAYALLMLVDFDLYEDDDDEFVCGRAYGGSRVAVVSSARYNPILDTIQDVERHHAWPASHCEKYMSACASAEPTAKRQKRSQVNSRVSQNSTLELNGPVRDAVSVYRSLPEVDSSPSLLSALWLGRVCRTASHELGHCFGIAHCVYYACSMQGTASICEDARQPPYLCPVDLAKVLCATSMSASKRYRALLAFCERPGNSDTHFFGPFATWIRSRLSQIKDST
;
A
#
# COMPACT_ATOMS: atom_id res chain seq x y z
N MET A 1 -18.32 4.18 -0.39
CA MET A 1 -18.91 2.88 -0.82
C MET A 1 -20.33 3.08 -1.34
N PRO A 2 -20.82 2.26 -2.28
CA PRO A 2 -22.20 2.31 -2.72
C PRO A 2 -23.12 1.90 -1.56
N ARG A 3 -24.33 2.47 -1.46
CA ARG A 3 -25.28 2.18 -0.36
C ARG A 3 -25.72 0.70 -0.27
N LYS A 4 -25.44 -0.10 -1.30
CA LYS A 4 -25.61 -1.56 -1.33
C LYS A 4 -24.45 -2.20 -2.11
N PRO A 5 -23.88 -3.32 -1.63
CA PRO A 5 -22.87 -4.07 -2.37
C PRO A 5 -23.41 -4.55 -3.72
N ILE A 6 -22.64 -4.40 -4.79
CA ILE A 6 -23.02 -4.91 -6.12
C ILE A 6 -22.51 -6.35 -6.23
N SER A 7 -23.13 -7.27 -5.51
CA SER A 7 -22.71 -8.68 -5.42
C SER A 7 -22.88 -9.49 -6.71
N LYS A 8 -23.56 -8.94 -7.73
CA LYS A 8 -23.79 -9.58 -9.04
C LYS A 8 -23.12 -8.82 -10.20
N CYS A 9 -21.94 -8.26 -9.94
CA CYS A 9 -21.14 -7.60 -10.97
C CYS A 9 -20.26 -8.61 -11.69
N ASP A 10 -20.38 -8.70 -13.01
CA ASP A 10 -19.58 -9.57 -13.86
C ASP A 10 -18.24 -8.95 -14.29
N HIS A 11 -17.97 -7.69 -13.94
CA HIS A 11 -16.78 -6.94 -14.37
C HIS A 11 -16.55 -7.01 -15.89
N GLY A 12 -17.63 -7.02 -16.70
CA GLY A 12 -17.56 -7.12 -18.16
C GLY A 12 -17.02 -5.84 -18.84
N SER A 13 -17.19 -4.69 -18.20
CA SER A 13 -16.71 -3.38 -18.67
C SER A 13 -15.82 -2.72 -17.62
N ILE A 14 -14.67 -2.21 -18.07
CA ILE A 14 -13.65 -1.54 -17.26
C ILE A 14 -13.50 -0.10 -17.76
N CYS A 15 -13.50 0.85 -16.83
CA CYS A 15 -13.27 2.27 -17.10
C CYS A 15 -11.80 2.62 -16.85
N LEU A 16 -11.10 3.06 -17.90
CA LEU A 16 -9.68 3.44 -17.81
C LEU A 16 -9.47 4.91 -17.39
N SER A 17 -10.54 5.70 -17.35
CA SER A 17 -10.53 7.08 -16.86
C SER A 17 -10.86 7.15 -15.37
N SER A 18 -10.65 8.31 -14.75
CA SER A 18 -11.11 8.56 -13.38
C SER A 18 -12.64 8.50 -13.29
N SER A 19 -13.16 8.31 -12.08
CA SER A 19 -14.62 8.34 -11.86
C SER A 19 -15.19 9.74 -12.14
N SER A 20 -16.51 9.84 -12.31
CA SER A 20 -17.19 11.13 -12.44
C SER A 20 -17.02 12.03 -11.20
N HIS A 21 -16.70 11.46 -10.03
CA HIS A 21 -16.41 12.22 -8.82
C HIS A 21 -15.14 13.07 -8.92
N ALA A 22 -14.18 12.71 -9.78
CA ALA A 22 -12.98 13.52 -10.01
C ALA A 22 -13.32 14.98 -10.40
N SER A 23 -14.38 15.18 -11.20
CA SER A 23 -14.84 16.52 -11.57
C SER A 23 -15.45 17.29 -10.39
N VAL A 24 -16.05 16.59 -9.43
CA VAL A 24 -16.63 17.18 -8.20
C VAL A 24 -15.53 17.59 -7.23
N ALA A 25 -14.50 16.75 -7.09
CA ALA A 25 -13.31 17.01 -6.29
C ALA A 25 -12.36 18.06 -6.90
N GLY A 26 -12.63 18.53 -8.13
CA GLY A 26 -11.73 19.44 -8.84
C GLY A 26 -10.45 18.79 -9.36
N PHE A 27 -10.30 17.47 -9.22
CA PHE A 27 -9.16 16.72 -9.74
C PHE A 27 -9.17 16.70 -11.27
N ARG A 28 -8.06 17.12 -11.86
CA ARG A 28 -7.82 17.05 -13.30
C ARG A 28 -6.55 16.27 -13.56
N ARG A 29 -6.70 15.05 -14.07
CA ARG A 29 -5.56 14.25 -14.51
C ARG A 29 -4.77 15.01 -15.57
N GLN A 30 -3.45 15.01 -15.41
CA GLN A 30 -2.53 15.63 -16.35
C GLN A 30 -2.69 15.03 -17.74
N GLY A 31 -2.62 15.88 -18.77
CA GLY A 31 -2.75 15.45 -20.16
C GLY A 31 -1.58 14.57 -20.62
N GLN A 32 -1.76 13.88 -21.74
CA GLN A 32 -0.77 12.97 -22.32
C GLN A 32 0.65 13.56 -22.38
N ARG A 33 0.79 14.78 -22.93
CA ARG A 33 2.08 15.47 -23.03
C ARG A 33 2.72 15.74 -21.66
N GLN A 34 1.94 16.10 -20.65
CA GLN A 34 2.43 16.36 -19.31
C GLN A 34 2.89 15.06 -18.64
N ARG A 35 2.18 13.94 -18.84
CA ARG A 35 2.58 12.64 -18.32
C ARG A 35 3.85 12.12 -18.99
N LEU A 36 3.98 12.29 -20.31
CA LEU A 36 5.22 11.99 -21.03
C LEU A 36 6.39 12.84 -20.58
N ALA A 37 6.15 14.12 -20.28
CA ALA A 37 7.17 15.00 -19.72
C ALA A 37 7.59 14.55 -18.31
N ALA A 38 6.63 14.13 -17.48
CA ALA A 38 6.90 13.68 -16.11
C ALA A 38 7.77 12.42 -15.99
N ILE A 39 7.94 11.65 -17.07
CA ILE A 39 8.80 10.45 -17.11
C ILE A 39 10.24 10.79 -17.52
N LYS A 40 10.44 11.93 -18.21
CA LYS A 40 11.74 12.32 -18.78
C LYS A 40 12.61 13.04 -17.75
N ALA A 41 13.92 12.99 -17.99
CA ALA A 41 14.92 13.83 -17.32
C ALA A 41 15.89 14.39 -18.37
N ASP A 42 16.34 15.63 -18.18
CA ASP A 42 17.12 16.36 -19.18
C ASP A 42 18.49 15.72 -19.46
N ASN A 43 19.10 15.12 -18.43
CA ASN A 43 20.45 14.56 -18.50
C ASN A 43 20.48 13.04 -18.28
N ARG A 44 19.33 12.35 -18.41
CA ARG A 44 19.26 10.90 -18.18
C ARG A 44 18.39 10.21 -19.22
N SER A 45 18.98 9.19 -19.87
CA SER A 45 18.26 8.30 -20.77
C SER A 45 18.26 6.90 -20.21
N PHE A 46 17.08 6.28 -20.21
CA PHE A 46 16.97 4.84 -19.98
C PHE A 46 17.45 4.05 -21.22
N PRO A 47 17.94 2.81 -21.04
CA PRO A 47 18.16 1.88 -22.14
C PRO A 47 16.90 1.70 -23.01
N ARG A 48 17.07 1.33 -24.29
CA ARG A 48 15.94 1.16 -25.22
C ARG A 48 14.87 0.20 -24.70
N GLU A 49 15.27 -0.93 -24.12
CA GLU A 49 14.33 -1.90 -23.55
C GLU A 49 13.49 -1.28 -22.41
N ASP A 50 14.12 -0.57 -21.49
CA ASP A 50 13.42 0.08 -20.37
C ASP A 50 12.50 1.21 -20.83
N LYS A 51 12.85 1.94 -21.91
CA LYS A 51 11.96 2.96 -22.48
C LYS A 51 10.60 2.38 -22.89
N LEU A 52 10.57 1.17 -23.45
CA LEU A 52 9.31 0.50 -23.83
C LEU A 52 8.43 0.22 -22.60
N PHE A 53 9.04 -0.12 -21.46
CA PHE A 53 8.31 -0.31 -20.19
C PHE A 53 7.75 1.01 -19.62
N LEU A 54 8.40 2.13 -19.92
CA LEU A 54 8.04 3.47 -19.48
C LEU A 54 7.08 4.20 -20.45
N GLU A 55 6.64 3.54 -21.53
CA GLU A 55 5.60 4.10 -22.39
C GLU A 55 4.27 4.18 -21.65
N GLU A 56 3.53 5.26 -21.91
CA GLU A 56 2.19 5.43 -21.38
C GLU A 56 1.20 4.54 -22.15
N ASP A 57 0.35 3.84 -21.42
CA ASP A 57 -0.79 3.11 -21.98
C ASP A 57 -1.86 3.00 -20.89
N ASP A 58 -3.00 3.66 -21.10
CA ASP A 58 -4.10 3.64 -20.13
C ASP A 58 -4.68 2.23 -19.91
N ARG A 59 -4.46 1.29 -20.85
CA ARG A 59 -4.86 -0.14 -20.72
C ARG A 59 -3.92 -0.93 -19.79
N VAL A 60 -2.72 -0.40 -19.56
CA VAL A 60 -1.71 -0.95 -18.65
C VAL A 60 -1.80 -0.24 -17.30
N PHE A 61 -1.89 1.10 -17.34
CA PHE A 61 -1.92 1.99 -16.19
C PHE A 61 -3.10 2.96 -16.34
N PRO A 62 -4.28 2.64 -15.79
CA PRO A 62 -5.44 3.53 -15.83
C PRO A 62 -5.19 4.86 -15.13
N ALA A 63 -6.09 5.83 -15.32
CA ALA A 63 -6.16 7.02 -14.49
C ALA A 63 -6.34 6.66 -13.00
N PRO A 64 -5.93 7.53 -12.06
CA PRO A 64 -6.29 7.35 -10.66
C PRO A 64 -7.82 7.20 -10.49
N LEU A 65 -8.22 6.21 -9.70
CA LEU A 65 -9.61 6.05 -9.28
C LEU A 65 -9.88 6.96 -8.08
N LEU A 66 -10.85 7.87 -8.23
CA LEU A 66 -11.27 8.80 -7.18
C LEU A 66 -12.74 8.58 -6.84
N LEU A 67 -13.05 8.19 -5.62
CA LEU A 67 -14.40 8.10 -5.06
C LEU A 67 -14.57 9.13 -3.93
N PRO A 68 -15.80 9.41 -3.47
CA PRO A 68 -16.00 10.32 -2.33
C PRO A 68 -15.27 9.83 -1.08
N GLY A 69 -14.46 10.71 -0.48
CA GLY A 69 -13.66 10.42 0.72
C GLY A 69 -12.29 9.81 0.43
N ASP A 70 -11.93 9.60 -0.83
CA ASP A 70 -10.59 9.20 -1.23
C ASP A 70 -9.59 10.34 -1.01
N ASP A 71 -8.32 9.99 -0.82
CA ASP A 71 -7.22 10.91 -0.56
C ASP A 71 -7.17 12.06 -1.56
N LEU A 72 -7.07 11.72 -2.86
CA LEU A 72 -7.06 12.69 -3.96
C LEU A 72 -8.37 13.48 -4.14
N ALA A 73 -9.44 13.13 -3.41
CA ALA A 73 -10.68 13.90 -3.38
C ALA A 73 -10.70 14.94 -2.24
N GLY A 74 -9.93 14.72 -1.17
CA GLY A 74 -9.82 15.60 0.00
C GLY A 74 -8.66 16.57 -0.09
N ASP A 75 -7.48 16.08 -0.47
CA ASP A 75 -6.26 16.86 -0.64
C ASP A 75 -5.62 16.57 -2.00
N LEU A 76 -5.39 17.64 -2.76
CA LEU A 76 -4.73 17.53 -4.06
C LEU A 76 -3.23 17.60 -3.85
N ASP A 77 -2.60 16.43 -3.70
CA ASP A 77 -1.15 16.33 -3.63
C ASP A 77 -0.48 16.94 -4.87
N ASP A 78 0.65 17.61 -4.64
CA ASP A 78 1.50 18.10 -5.70
C ASP A 78 2.11 16.92 -6.47
N ALA A 79 1.98 16.97 -7.80
CA ALA A 79 2.54 15.94 -8.66
C ALA A 79 4.08 15.97 -8.60
N GLN A 80 4.71 14.83 -8.33
CA GLN A 80 6.17 14.70 -8.39
C GLN A 80 6.60 13.96 -9.66
N SER A 81 7.20 14.68 -10.60
CA SER A 81 7.82 14.14 -11.81
C SER A 81 9.13 13.38 -11.52
N PHE A 82 9.65 12.66 -12.51
CA PHE A 82 10.95 12.01 -12.44
C PHE A 82 12.11 13.01 -12.26
N GLN A 83 12.05 14.17 -12.91
CA GLN A 83 13.08 15.22 -12.78
C GLN A 83 13.04 15.86 -11.38
N GLU A 84 11.87 16.22 -10.86
CA GLU A 84 11.74 16.76 -9.49
C GLU A 84 12.20 15.75 -8.43
N TRP A 85 11.90 14.46 -8.62
CA TRP A 85 12.45 13.41 -7.77
C TRP A 85 13.98 13.27 -7.89
N LEU A 86 14.53 13.46 -9.09
CA LEU A 86 15.97 13.36 -9.33
C LEU A 86 16.73 14.50 -8.64
N ASP A 87 16.16 15.70 -8.65
CA ASP A 87 16.73 16.92 -8.06
C ASP A 87 16.35 17.12 -6.59
N GLY A 88 15.43 16.30 -6.06
CA GLY A 88 14.90 16.45 -4.72
C GLY A 88 15.96 16.31 -3.62
N GLU A 89 16.09 17.34 -2.79
CA GLU A 89 17.08 17.40 -1.69
C GLU A 89 16.88 16.30 -0.64
N HIS A 90 15.65 15.85 -0.45
CA HIS A 90 15.31 14.80 0.50
C HIS A 90 15.62 13.38 -0.02
N ARG A 91 16.05 13.24 -1.28
CA ARG A 91 16.42 11.96 -1.86
C ARG A 91 17.82 11.56 -1.40
N ASN A 92 17.90 10.43 -0.72
CA ASN A 92 19.19 9.82 -0.37
C ASN A 92 19.82 9.09 -1.57
N PRO A 93 21.10 9.32 -1.90
CA PRO A 93 21.76 8.59 -2.98
C PRO A 93 22.04 7.15 -2.55
N ILE A 94 21.80 6.19 -3.45
CA ILE A 94 22.22 4.81 -3.25
C ILE A 94 23.69 4.70 -3.62
N THR A 95 24.51 4.25 -2.67
CA THR A 95 25.96 4.13 -2.85
C THR A 95 26.42 2.71 -2.56
N ALA A 96 27.64 2.36 -2.96
CA ALA A 96 28.21 1.05 -2.63
C ALA A 96 28.26 0.78 -1.11
N LYS A 97 28.38 1.84 -0.29
CA LYS A 97 28.42 1.77 1.17
C LYS A 97 27.04 1.79 1.82
N GLN A 98 26.03 2.30 1.13
CA GLN A 98 24.70 2.55 1.66
C GLN A 98 23.64 2.19 0.60
N LYS A 99 23.27 0.90 0.58
CA LYS A 99 22.36 0.32 -0.43
C LYS A 99 21.42 -0.74 0.13
N THR A 100 21.59 -1.14 1.38
CA THR A 100 20.87 -2.27 1.97
C THR A 100 19.52 -1.84 2.53
N VAL A 101 18.43 -2.46 2.10
CA VAL A 101 17.14 -2.31 2.79
C VAL A 101 17.10 -3.32 3.93
N TYR A 102 16.76 -2.87 5.14
CA TYR A 102 16.57 -3.73 6.30
C TYR A 102 15.09 -3.91 6.60
N VAL A 103 14.69 -5.13 6.92
CA VAL A 103 13.35 -5.45 7.42
C VAL A 103 13.48 -5.93 8.86
N VAL A 104 12.74 -5.30 9.77
CA VAL A 104 12.68 -5.66 11.19
C VAL A 104 11.39 -6.44 11.43
N PRO A 105 11.45 -7.69 11.93
CA PRO A 105 10.26 -8.42 12.35
C PRO A 105 9.52 -7.71 13.48
N SER A 106 8.23 -8.03 13.64
CA SER A 106 7.41 -7.57 14.76
C SER A 106 8.09 -7.81 16.11
N PRO A 107 8.12 -6.81 17.01
CA PRO A 107 8.80 -6.94 18.30
C PRO A 107 8.31 -8.14 19.11
N GLN A 108 9.24 -8.79 19.80
CA GLN A 108 8.91 -9.85 20.75
C GLN A 108 8.17 -9.27 21.96
N ILE A 109 7.33 -10.07 22.60
CA ILE A 109 6.61 -9.69 23.81
C ILE A 109 7.27 -10.38 25.00
N ASP A 110 7.76 -9.60 25.96
CA ASP A 110 8.25 -10.10 27.23
C ASP A 110 7.13 -10.66 28.12
N ALA A 111 7.47 -11.62 28.99
CA ALA A 111 6.51 -12.27 29.89
C ALA A 111 5.83 -11.28 30.84
N ASN A 112 6.47 -10.16 31.19
CA ASN A 112 5.89 -9.16 32.08
C ASN A 112 4.88 -8.22 31.40
N VAL A 113 4.79 -8.26 30.06
CA VAL A 113 3.78 -7.54 29.26
C VAL A 113 2.97 -8.52 28.40
N ASP A 114 2.78 -9.75 28.90
CA ASP A 114 2.15 -10.85 28.14
C ASP A 114 0.72 -10.54 27.68
N PHE A 115 0.03 -9.62 28.37
CA PHE A 115 -1.29 -9.11 27.96
C PHE A 115 -1.29 -8.58 26.51
N MET A 116 -0.16 -8.07 26.00
CA MET A 116 -0.08 -7.60 24.61
C MET A 116 -0.32 -8.72 23.59
N ARG A 117 -0.19 -10.00 23.95
CA ARG A 117 -0.47 -11.10 23.02
C ARG A 117 -1.92 -11.09 22.54
N THR A 118 -2.86 -10.67 23.39
CA THR A 118 -4.27 -10.56 23.01
C THR A 118 -4.49 -9.43 22.00
N TRP A 119 -3.61 -8.42 21.97
CA TRP A 119 -3.70 -7.28 21.04
C TRP A 119 -3.32 -7.65 19.60
N LYS A 120 -2.77 -8.85 19.34
CA LYS A 120 -2.52 -9.35 17.98
C LYS A 120 -3.77 -9.94 17.32
N THR A 121 -4.79 -10.25 18.11
CA THR A 121 -6.01 -10.92 17.64
C THR A 121 -7.18 -9.95 17.75
N PRO A 122 -7.94 -9.72 16.68
CA PRO A 122 -9.09 -8.84 16.77
C PRO A 122 -10.25 -9.49 17.53
N LYS A 123 -11.06 -8.65 18.20
CA LYS A 123 -12.34 -9.00 18.81
C LYS A 123 -13.39 -9.22 17.71
N CYS A 124 -13.44 -10.41 17.12
CA CYS A 124 -14.46 -10.76 16.12
C CYS A 124 -15.36 -11.89 16.66
N PRO A 125 -16.69 -11.66 16.81
CA PRO A 125 -17.59 -12.66 17.41
C PRO A 125 -17.84 -13.92 16.56
N ASP A 126 -17.76 -13.81 15.22
CA ASP A 126 -18.49 -14.73 14.32
C ASP A 126 -17.66 -15.46 13.24
N HIS A 127 -16.32 -15.45 13.29
CA HIS A 127 -15.52 -16.11 12.23
C HIS A 127 -14.70 -17.30 12.74
N GLU A 128 -15.12 -18.51 12.36
CA GLU A 128 -14.44 -19.80 12.60
C GLU A 128 -13.24 -20.07 11.67
N LEU A 129 -13.00 -19.21 10.67
CA LEU A 129 -11.94 -19.43 9.67
C LEU A 129 -10.57 -19.01 10.23
N SER A 130 -9.72 -20.00 10.50
CA SER A 130 -8.35 -19.81 10.97
C SER A 130 -7.45 -19.24 9.86
N THR A 131 -7.25 -17.91 9.84
CA THR A 131 -6.31 -17.24 8.94
C THR A 131 -4.90 -17.21 9.53
N LYS A 132 -3.88 -17.33 8.67
CA LYS A 132 -2.48 -17.24 9.09
C LYS A 132 -1.97 -15.81 8.85
N PRO A 133 -1.35 -15.16 9.84
CA PRO A 133 -0.75 -13.84 9.65
C PRO A 133 0.41 -13.89 8.63
N PRO A 134 0.68 -12.77 7.94
CA PRO A 134 1.78 -12.67 6.98
C PRO A 134 3.12 -12.97 7.65
N SER A 135 3.93 -13.82 7.02
CA SER A 135 5.31 -14.04 7.46
C SER A 135 6.16 -12.83 7.09
N THR A 136 6.97 -12.33 8.02
CA THR A 136 8.00 -11.31 7.72
C THR A 136 8.91 -11.75 6.57
N LYS A 137 9.17 -13.06 6.44
CA LYS A 137 10.00 -13.59 5.36
C LYS A 137 9.35 -13.43 3.98
N ASP A 138 8.04 -13.63 3.88
CA ASP A 138 7.32 -13.46 2.63
C ASP A 138 7.28 -11.98 2.22
N VAL A 139 7.09 -11.07 3.18
CA VAL A 139 7.18 -9.62 2.94
C VAL A 139 8.60 -9.22 2.49
N GLN A 140 9.66 -9.72 3.15
CA GLN A 140 11.05 -9.50 2.75
C GLN A 140 11.30 -9.97 1.30
N ASP A 141 10.81 -11.15 0.96
CA ASP A 141 10.98 -11.72 -0.38
C ASP A 141 10.24 -10.91 -1.45
N TYR A 142 9.02 -10.46 -1.15
CA TYR A 142 8.28 -9.57 -2.04
C TYR A 142 9.03 -8.25 -2.25
N LEU A 143 9.53 -7.63 -1.18
CA LEU A 143 10.31 -6.39 -1.26
C LEU A 143 11.62 -6.56 -2.02
N THR A 144 12.25 -7.74 -1.92
CA THR A 144 13.43 -8.10 -2.72
C THR A 144 13.11 -8.13 -4.21
N ALA A 145 11.91 -8.58 -4.58
CA ALA A 145 11.44 -8.56 -5.95
C ALA A 145 10.98 -7.14 -6.39
N PHE A 146 10.32 -6.39 -5.51
CA PHE A 146 9.80 -5.06 -5.80
C PHE A 146 10.91 -4.02 -5.96
N TYR A 147 11.92 -4.04 -5.10
CA TYR A 147 13.12 -3.19 -5.14
C TYR A 147 14.32 -3.95 -5.73
N HIS A 148 14.06 -4.78 -6.74
CA HIS A 148 15.05 -5.63 -7.37
C HIS A 148 16.34 -4.88 -7.72
N GLY A 149 17.48 -5.46 -7.36
CA GLY A 149 18.82 -4.87 -7.49
C GLY A 149 19.46 -4.47 -6.18
N LEU A 150 18.66 -4.23 -5.14
CA LEU A 150 19.15 -3.89 -3.81
C LEU A 150 19.15 -5.12 -2.88
N PRO A 151 20.15 -5.26 -2.00
CA PRO A 151 20.11 -6.28 -0.96
C PRO A 151 19.03 -5.92 0.07
N VAL A 152 18.11 -6.86 0.33
CA VAL A 152 17.10 -6.76 1.39
C VAL A 152 17.44 -7.77 2.48
N LYS A 153 17.79 -7.30 3.68
CA LYS A 153 18.20 -8.15 4.81
C LYS A 153 17.15 -8.10 5.92
N MET A 154 16.91 -9.24 6.56
CA MET A 154 16.10 -9.31 7.76
C MET A 154 17.00 -9.16 9.00
N MET A 155 16.62 -8.29 9.93
CA MET A 155 17.27 -8.21 11.23
C MET A 155 16.84 -9.38 12.12
N PRO A 156 17.64 -9.79 13.12
CA PRO A 156 17.27 -10.88 14.03
C PRO A 156 15.91 -10.64 14.70
N PRO A 157 15.04 -11.66 14.88
CA PRO A 157 13.77 -11.48 15.59
C PRO A 157 13.92 -10.96 17.03
N SER A 158 15.09 -11.13 17.65
CA SER A 158 15.42 -10.60 18.97
C SER A 158 15.85 -9.14 18.98
N THR A 159 15.83 -8.44 17.84
CA THR A 159 16.26 -7.03 17.71
C THR A 159 15.43 -6.11 18.59
N LEU A 160 14.12 -6.38 18.68
CA LEU A 160 13.16 -5.56 19.41
C LEU A 160 12.31 -6.42 20.33
N ARG A 161 12.10 -5.92 21.55
CA ARG A 161 11.25 -6.57 22.55
C ARG A 161 10.46 -5.54 23.35
N PHE A 162 9.14 -5.71 23.42
CA PHE A 162 8.31 -4.98 24.37
C PHE A 162 8.56 -5.51 25.79
N ILE A 163 8.84 -4.59 26.71
CA ILE A 163 9.10 -4.81 28.14
C ILE A 163 8.27 -3.83 28.98
N PRO A 164 8.13 -4.04 30.30
CA PRO A 164 7.54 -3.04 31.19
C PRO A 164 8.30 -1.71 31.13
N TRP A 165 7.57 -0.59 31.18
CA TRP A 165 8.17 0.73 31.38
C TRP A 165 8.09 1.11 32.86
N GLU A 166 9.24 1.22 33.54
CA GLU A 166 9.31 1.69 34.92
C GLU A 166 9.56 3.20 34.95
N GLU A 167 8.55 4.00 35.31
CA GLU A 167 8.77 5.41 35.61
C GLU A 167 9.52 5.57 36.94
N PRO A 168 10.55 6.45 37.04
CA PRO A 168 11.16 6.79 38.32
C PRO A 168 10.09 7.30 39.29
N GLN A 169 9.91 6.59 40.41
CA GLN A 169 8.78 6.77 41.32
C GLN A 169 8.53 8.24 41.71
N LYS A 170 7.43 8.82 41.23
CA LYS A 170 6.72 9.91 41.92
C LYS A 170 5.34 9.41 42.36
N LYS A 171 5.03 9.67 43.63
CA LYS A 171 3.88 9.15 44.39
C LYS A 171 2.56 9.17 43.60
N THR A 172 1.95 7.98 43.53
CA THR A 172 0.52 7.66 43.43
C THR A 172 -0.45 8.74 42.96
N ARG A 173 -1.03 8.50 41.77
CA ARG A 173 -2.45 8.71 41.46
C ARG A 173 -2.87 7.60 40.51
N LYS A 174 -4.07 7.02 40.70
CA LYS A 174 -4.73 6.22 39.64
C LYS A 174 -4.89 7.15 38.44
N LYS A 175 -4.01 7.03 37.44
CA LYS A 175 -4.08 7.84 36.22
C LYS A 175 -4.97 7.12 35.23
N MET A 176 -6.11 7.71 34.92
CA MET A 176 -6.66 7.64 33.57
C MET A 176 -5.67 8.41 32.69
N GLY A 177 -4.96 7.71 31.81
CA GLY A 177 -3.91 8.25 30.95
C GLY A 177 -3.23 7.13 30.15
N PRO A 178 -2.37 7.46 29.16
CA PRO A 178 -1.69 6.48 28.32
C PRO A 178 -0.91 5.47 29.15
N GLN A 179 -1.00 4.19 28.79
CA GLN A 179 -0.10 3.17 29.31
C GLN A 179 1.23 3.32 28.56
N TYR A 180 2.34 3.13 29.26
CA TYR A 180 3.66 3.16 28.64
C TYR A 180 4.26 1.77 28.62
N LEU A 181 4.88 1.43 27.50
CA LEU A 181 5.67 0.23 27.29
C LEU A 181 7.12 0.64 27.02
N GLY A 182 8.07 -0.22 27.36
CA GLY A 182 9.44 -0.09 26.88
C GLY A 182 9.60 -0.91 25.61
N LEU A 183 10.26 -0.37 24.60
CA LEU A 183 10.73 -1.12 23.45
C LEU A 183 12.25 -1.20 23.52
N GLN A 184 12.74 -2.37 23.93
CA GLN A 184 14.15 -2.64 24.13
C GLN A 184 14.83 -3.00 22.81
N SER A 185 15.99 -2.41 22.55
CA SER A 185 16.93 -2.83 21.51
C SER A 185 18.36 -2.83 22.05
N GLY A 186 18.91 -4.03 22.27
CA GLY A 186 20.20 -4.16 22.98
C GLY A 186 20.11 -3.57 24.38
N ASP A 187 20.99 -2.59 24.68
CA ASP A 187 21.05 -1.89 25.97
C ASP A 187 20.16 -0.64 26.01
N GLU A 188 19.57 -0.23 24.88
CA GLU A 188 18.68 0.92 24.80
C GLU A 188 17.22 0.52 24.98
N CYS A 189 16.41 1.43 25.52
CA CYS A 189 14.98 1.25 25.69
C CYS A 189 14.26 2.56 25.40
N VAL A 190 13.35 2.53 24.43
CA VAL A 190 12.52 3.67 24.03
C VAL A 190 11.14 3.54 24.69
N ARG A 191 10.61 4.64 25.22
CA ARG A 191 9.26 4.67 25.77
C ARG A 191 8.24 4.72 24.63
N ILE A 192 7.35 3.74 24.59
CA ILE A 192 6.25 3.65 23.62
C ILE A 192 4.93 3.96 24.33
N ARG A 193 4.19 4.93 23.81
CA ARG A 193 2.81 5.19 24.18
C ARG A 193 1.92 4.05 23.69
N SER A 194 1.02 3.60 24.55
CA SER A 194 -0.02 2.63 24.20
C SER A 194 -1.36 2.98 24.84
N ARG A 195 -2.43 2.51 24.22
CA ARG A 195 -3.80 2.70 24.72
C ARG A 195 -4.59 1.41 24.63
N THR A 196 -5.30 1.07 25.70
CA THR A 196 -6.26 -0.04 25.73
C THR A 196 -7.61 0.48 25.23
N LEU A 197 -8.29 -0.30 24.40
CA LEU A 197 -9.59 0.05 23.81
C LEU A 197 -10.70 -0.82 24.41
N SER A 198 -11.70 -0.17 25.03
CA SER A 198 -12.92 -0.85 25.49
C SER A 198 -13.74 -1.36 24.30
N ASP A 199 -14.00 -0.48 23.34
CA ASP A 199 -14.96 -0.69 22.24
C ASP A 199 -14.27 -0.76 20.86
N GLY A 200 -12.95 -0.98 20.83
CA GLY A 200 -12.17 -1.14 19.60
C GLY A 200 -12.14 -2.57 19.08
N VAL A 201 -11.84 -2.70 17.77
CA VAL A 201 -11.64 -3.98 17.07
C VAL A 201 -10.49 -4.78 17.66
N TYR A 202 -9.47 -4.11 18.20
CA TYR A 202 -8.38 -4.71 18.97
C TYR A 202 -8.48 -4.28 20.43
N GLU A 203 -7.88 -5.05 21.35
CA GLU A 203 -7.88 -4.69 22.78
C GLU A 203 -6.95 -3.52 23.11
N GLY A 204 -5.98 -3.22 22.24
CA GLY A 204 -5.12 -2.06 22.41
C GLY A 204 -4.32 -1.72 21.16
N GLN A 205 -3.74 -0.53 21.18
CA GLN A 205 -2.93 0.05 20.13
C GLN A 205 -1.60 0.55 20.67
N VAL A 206 -0.59 0.60 19.81
CA VAL A 206 0.73 1.18 20.09
C VAL A 206 0.98 2.38 19.17
N ASN A 207 1.66 3.40 19.68
CA ASN A 207 1.87 4.62 18.94
C ASN A 207 2.90 4.45 17.82
N LEU A 208 2.55 4.92 16.63
CA LEU A 208 3.34 4.81 15.40
C LEU A 208 4.61 5.67 15.44
N ASP A 209 4.53 6.92 15.90
CA ASP A 209 5.68 7.83 15.92
C ASP A 209 6.77 7.33 16.85
N ASP A 210 6.40 6.81 18.02
CA ASP A 210 7.37 6.25 18.97
C ASP A 210 8.11 5.03 18.37
N LEU A 211 7.45 4.26 17.49
CA LEU A 211 8.07 3.16 16.74
C LEU A 211 8.97 3.67 15.61
N LEU A 212 8.60 4.76 14.93
CA LEU A 212 9.44 5.42 13.93
C LEU A 212 10.72 5.99 14.58
N ASP A 213 10.61 6.64 15.75
CA ASP A 213 11.77 7.11 16.52
C ASP A 213 12.70 5.95 16.90
N THR A 214 12.12 4.82 17.32
CA THR A 214 12.90 3.60 17.56
C THR A 214 13.60 3.11 16.28
N ALA A 215 12.88 3.10 15.15
CA ALA A 215 13.42 2.71 13.86
C ALA A 215 14.62 3.59 13.44
N ILE A 216 14.58 4.89 13.71
CA ILE A 216 15.69 5.83 13.48
C ILE A 216 16.90 5.43 14.32
N GLY A 217 16.69 5.16 15.62
CA GLY A 217 17.75 4.79 16.55
C GLY A 217 18.50 3.51 16.13
N ILE A 218 17.78 2.52 15.59
CA ILE A 218 18.37 1.22 15.20
C ILE A 218 18.86 1.14 13.75
N LEU A 219 18.71 2.21 12.96
CA LEU A 219 19.01 2.22 11.52
C LEU A 219 20.50 1.92 11.26
N PRO A 220 20.85 0.80 10.59
CA PRO A 220 22.25 0.46 10.35
C PRO A 220 22.97 1.49 9.47
N LYS A 221 24.28 1.66 9.68
CA LYS A 221 25.11 2.62 8.92
C LYS A 221 25.17 2.31 7.40
N ASP A 222 25.09 1.04 7.02
CA ASP A 222 25.08 0.61 5.60
C ASP A 222 23.66 0.53 5.01
N ALA A 223 22.64 0.81 5.83
CA ALA A 223 21.25 0.77 5.40
C ALA A 223 20.97 1.91 4.43
N TYR A 224 20.35 1.60 3.30
CA TYR A 224 19.62 2.58 2.53
C TYR A 224 18.36 3.00 3.29
N ALA A 225 17.53 2.04 3.67
CA ALA A 225 16.30 2.25 4.41
C ALA A 225 16.03 1.09 5.38
N LEU A 226 15.16 1.31 6.37
CA LEU A 226 14.68 0.29 7.29
C LEU A 226 13.15 0.30 7.34
N LEU A 227 12.55 -0.88 7.24
CA LEU A 227 11.11 -1.10 7.42
C LEU A 227 10.90 -1.97 8.65
N MET A 228 10.16 -1.47 9.64
CA MET A 228 9.68 -2.25 10.77
C MET A 228 8.27 -2.78 10.46
N LEU A 229 8.09 -4.10 10.54
CA LEU A 229 6.76 -4.70 10.51
C LEU A 229 6.23 -4.86 11.92
N VAL A 230 4.93 -4.67 12.12
CA VAL A 230 4.29 -4.73 13.43
C VAL A 230 2.97 -5.51 13.32
N ASP A 231 2.64 -6.34 14.31
CA ASP A 231 1.40 -7.14 14.31
C ASP A 231 0.27 -6.49 15.12
N PHE A 232 0.51 -5.30 15.66
CA PHE A 232 -0.40 -4.57 16.54
C PHE A 232 -1.08 -3.45 15.78
N ASP A 233 -2.31 -3.15 16.18
CA ASP A 233 -3.01 -1.97 15.70
C ASP A 233 -2.27 -0.69 16.14
N LEU A 234 -2.24 0.33 15.29
CA LEU A 234 -1.43 1.53 15.50
C LEU A 234 -2.30 2.79 15.52
N TYR A 235 -1.80 3.84 16.17
CA TYR A 235 -2.35 5.19 16.13
C TYR A 235 -1.20 6.21 16.14
N GLU A 236 -1.43 7.43 15.65
CA GLU A 236 -0.43 8.50 15.66
C GLU A 236 -0.83 9.57 16.70
N ASP A 237 -2.04 10.09 16.58
CA ASP A 237 -2.62 11.10 17.46
C ASP A 237 -3.93 10.63 18.15
N ASP A 238 -4.38 11.43 19.13
CA ASP A 238 -5.58 11.11 19.91
C ASP A 238 -6.88 11.11 19.07
N ASP A 239 -6.88 11.83 17.95
CA ASP A 239 -8.01 11.92 17.01
C ASP A 239 -8.05 10.77 15.99
N ASP A 240 -6.97 10.00 15.85
CA ASP A 240 -6.93 8.88 14.91
C ASP A 240 -7.68 7.67 15.43
N GLU A 241 -8.47 7.05 14.55
CA GLU A 241 -9.02 5.72 14.82
C GLU A 241 -7.91 4.66 14.74
N PHE A 242 -7.15 4.65 13.64
CA PHE A 242 -5.97 3.80 13.43
C PHE A 242 -5.12 4.29 12.25
N VAL A 243 -3.90 3.77 12.15
CA VAL A 243 -3.00 3.94 11.00
C VAL A 243 -2.39 2.59 10.60
N CYS A 244 -2.29 2.33 9.30
CA CYS A 244 -1.75 1.05 8.80
C CYS A 244 -0.23 1.10 8.57
N GLY A 245 0.34 2.28 8.39
CA GLY A 245 1.76 2.48 8.17
C GLY A 245 2.07 3.94 7.93
N ARG A 246 3.36 4.27 8.05
CA ARG A 246 3.90 5.59 7.73
C ARG A 246 5.40 5.47 7.51
N ALA A 247 5.93 6.39 6.72
CA ALA A 247 7.35 6.57 6.51
C ALA A 247 7.80 7.98 6.87
N TYR A 248 8.95 8.07 7.55
CA TYR A 248 9.74 9.30 7.60
C TYR A 248 10.81 9.20 6.52
N GLY A 249 10.43 9.53 5.29
CA GLY A 249 11.25 9.29 4.10
C GLY A 249 12.65 9.90 4.17
N GLY A 250 12.77 11.13 4.69
CA GLY A 250 14.07 11.79 4.91
C GLY A 250 14.95 11.07 5.94
N SER A 251 14.34 10.47 6.96
CA SER A 251 15.01 9.65 7.98
C SER A 251 15.23 8.20 7.53
N ARG A 252 14.71 7.81 6.36
CA ARG A 252 14.89 6.50 5.72
C ARG A 252 14.30 5.34 6.52
N VAL A 253 13.25 5.61 7.27
CA VAL A 253 12.55 4.60 8.08
C VAL A 253 11.06 4.56 7.78
N ALA A 254 10.48 3.38 7.88
CA ALA A 254 9.06 3.14 7.76
C ALA A 254 8.59 2.11 8.78
N VAL A 255 7.33 2.22 9.20
CA VAL A 255 6.63 1.24 10.03
C VAL A 255 5.36 0.83 9.31
N VAL A 256 5.07 -0.46 9.24
CA VAL A 256 3.83 -1.00 8.68
C VAL A 256 3.22 -2.03 9.61
N SER A 257 1.94 -1.86 9.92
CA SER A 257 1.15 -2.82 10.67
C SER A 257 0.43 -3.79 9.74
N SER A 258 0.41 -5.06 10.14
CA SER A 258 -0.44 -6.07 9.49
C SER A 258 -1.85 -6.14 10.08
N ALA A 259 -2.13 -5.56 11.25
CA ALA A 259 -3.33 -5.82 12.03
C ALA A 259 -4.63 -5.52 11.25
N ARG A 260 -4.81 -4.27 10.82
CA ARG A 260 -6.03 -3.82 10.14
C ARG A 260 -6.24 -4.46 8.77
N TYR A 261 -5.20 -5.03 8.17
CA TYR A 261 -5.30 -5.74 6.89
C TYR A 261 -5.81 -7.18 7.01
N ASN A 262 -6.01 -7.70 8.23
CA ASN A 262 -6.57 -9.02 8.44
C ASN A 262 -7.97 -9.13 7.79
N PRO A 263 -8.16 -9.98 6.78
CA PRO A 263 -9.41 -10.03 6.03
C PRO A 263 -10.64 -10.34 6.87
N ILE A 264 -10.51 -11.00 8.02
CA ILE A 264 -11.66 -11.27 8.91
C ILE A 264 -12.33 -9.97 9.41
N LEU A 265 -11.61 -8.84 9.33
CA LEU A 265 -12.12 -7.52 9.67
C LEU A 265 -12.87 -6.83 8.55
N ASP A 266 -12.84 -7.37 7.33
CA ASP A 266 -13.34 -6.66 6.15
C ASP A 266 -14.83 -6.31 6.27
N THR A 267 -15.64 -7.18 6.88
CA THR A 267 -17.06 -6.89 7.15
C THR A 267 -17.25 -5.74 8.14
N ILE A 268 -16.43 -5.68 9.20
CA ILE A 268 -16.54 -4.63 10.23
C ILE A 268 -15.96 -3.30 9.75
N GLN A 269 -14.96 -3.35 8.86
CA GLN A 269 -14.28 -2.18 8.30
C GLN A 269 -14.83 -1.74 6.94
N ASP A 270 -15.95 -2.33 6.49
CA ASP A 270 -16.58 -2.09 5.18
C ASP A 270 -15.63 -2.25 3.97
N VAL A 271 -14.62 -3.11 4.07
CA VAL A 271 -13.66 -3.39 3.00
C VAL A 271 -14.28 -4.36 1.99
N GLU A 272 -14.84 -3.80 0.93
CA GLU A 272 -15.41 -4.60 -0.16
C GLU A 272 -14.32 -5.31 -0.97
N ARG A 273 -14.42 -6.64 -1.08
CA ARG A 273 -13.48 -7.46 -1.86
C ARG A 273 -13.87 -7.61 -3.32
N HIS A 274 -15.18 -7.60 -3.65
CA HIS A 274 -15.65 -7.90 -5.02
C HIS A 274 -15.09 -6.92 -6.06
N HIS A 275 -14.94 -5.64 -5.68
CA HIS A 275 -14.37 -4.59 -6.52
C HIS A 275 -13.01 -4.08 -6.00
N ALA A 276 -12.26 -4.92 -5.27
CA ALA A 276 -10.85 -4.64 -5.00
C ALA A 276 -10.05 -4.66 -6.31
N TRP A 277 -8.82 -4.15 -6.29
CA TRP A 277 -7.94 -4.29 -7.45
C TRP A 277 -7.78 -5.78 -7.82
N PRO A 278 -7.87 -6.16 -9.12
CA PRO A 278 -7.91 -5.31 -10.33
C PRO A 278 -9.31 -4.86 -10.78
N ALA A 279 -10.38 -5.29 -10.12
CA ALA A 279 -11.77 -5.00 -10.49
C ALA A 279 -12.27 -3.61 -10.05
N SER A 280 -11.43 -2.84 -9.34
CA SER A 280 -11.77 -1.50 -8.83
C SER A 280 -12.17 -0.49 -9.90
N HIS A 281 -11.72 -0.70 -11.14
CA HIS A 281 -12.09 0.11 -12.31
C HIS A 281 -13.35 -0.39 -13.03
N CYS A 282 -14.15 -1.27 -12.44
CA CYS A 282 -15.40 -1.70 -13.05
C CYS A 282 -16.37 -0.52 -13.24
N GLU A 283 -16.87 -0.35 -14.47
CA GLU A 283 -17.72 0.79 -14.83
C GLU A 283 -19.02 0.85 -14.00
N LYS A 284 -19.66 -0.30 -13.77
CA LYS A 284 -20.88 -0.40 -12.94
C LYS A 284 -20.61 0.03 -11.49
N TYR A 285 -19.48 -0.41 -10.95
CA TYR A 285 -19.06 -0.09 -9.59
C TYR A 285 -18.74 1.40 -9.43
N MET A 286 -17.91 1.93 -10.32
CA MET A 286 -17.53 3.34 -10.29
C MET A 286 -18.76 4.25 -10.40
N SER A 287 -19.70 3.92 -11.29
CA SER A 287 -20.93 4.68 -11.46
C SER A 287 -21.82 4.65 -10.20
N ALA A 288 -21.96 3.48 -9.56
CA ALA A 288 -22.72 3.34 -8.33
C ALA A 288 -22.08 4.11 -7.17
N CYS A 289 -20.75 4.03 -7.02
CA CYS A 289 -20.03 4.74 -5.97
C CYS A 289 -20.07 6.26 -6.14
N ALA A 290 -19.88 6.76 -7.36
CA ALA A 290 -19.90 8.20 -7.62
C ALA A 290 -21.30 8.83 -7.41
N SER A 291 -22.36 8.02 -7.48
CA SER A 291 -23.74 8.46 -7.21
C SER A 291 -24.12 8.47 -5.72
N ALA A 292 -23.30 7.87 -4.86
CA ALA A 292 -23.54 7.88 -3.42
C ALA A 292 -23.15 9.26 -2.85
N GLU A 293 -24.14 10.07 -2.46
CA GLU A 293 -23.88 11.37 -1.82
C GLU A 293 -23.03 11.19 -0.55
N PRO A 294 -21.99 12.02 -0.34
CA PRO A 294 -21.20 12.00 0.88
C PRO A 294 -22.06 12.47 2.07
N THR A 295 -21.95 11.77 3.19
CA THR A 295 -22.54 12.17 4.47
C THR A 295 -21.84 13.43 5.01
N ALA A 296 -22.52 14.57 4.85
CA ALA A 296 -22.40 15.84 5.56
C ALA A 296 -21.17 16.76 5.33
N LYS A 297 -21.36 17.79 4.49
CA LYS A 297 -21.59 19.20 4.92
C LYS A 297 -22.21 20.00 3.76
N ARG A 298 -23.19 20.81 4.10
CA ARG A 298 -24.20 21.42 3.22
C ARG A 298 -23.61 22.62 2.45
N GLN A 299 -23.45 22.51 1.12
CA GLN A 299 -23.27 23.67 0.24
C GLN A 299 -24.12 23.59 -1.04
N LYS A 300 -24.44 24.77 -1.55
CA LYS A 300 -25.54 25.11 -2.48
C LYS A 300 -25.44 24.38 -3.83
N ARG A 301 -26.54 23.77 -4.27
CA ARG A 301 -26.73 23.20 -5.62
C ARG A 301 -26.57 24.28 -6.70
N SER A 302 -25.65 24.06 -7.64
CA SER A 302 -25.75 24.58 -9.01
C SER A 302 -25.97 23.41 -9.96
N GLN A 303 -27.08 23.48 -10.70
CA GLN A 303 -27.43 22.52 -11.76
C GLN A 303 -26.42 22.64 -12.90
N VAL A 304 -25.63 21.60 -13.16
CA VAL A 304 -24.76 21.53 -14.34
C VAL A 304 -25.19 20.34 -15.18
N ASN A 305 -25.58 20.62 -16.43
CA ASN A 305 -25.92 19.64 -17.44
C ASN A 305 -24.68 18.80 -17.79
N SER A 306 -24.68 17.53 -17.43
CA SER A 306 -23.65 16.57 -17.84
C SER A 306 -23.88 16.15 -19.29
N ARG A 307 -23.11 16.74 -20.21
CA ARG A 307 -22.86 16.12 -21.52
C ARG A 307 -21.91 14.96 -21.30
N VAL A 308 -22.48 13.75 -21.23
CA VAL A 308 -21.73 12.49 -21.26
C VAL A 308 -21.01 12.42 -22.61
N SER A 309 -19.69 12.60 -22.59
CA SER A 309 -18.86 12.33 -23.76
C SER A 309 -18.75 10.82 -23.87
N GLN A 310 -19.58 10.22 -24.72
CA GLN A 310 -19.45 8.83 -25.13
C GLN A 310 -18.16 8.67 -25.94
N ASN A 311 -17.05 8.36 -25.28
CA ASN A 311 -15.90 7.81 -25.96
C ASN A 311 -16.08 6.29 -26.04
N SER A 312 -16.12 5.82 -27.29
CA SER A 312 -16.45 4.48 -27.72
C SER A 312 -15.71 3.37 -26.94
N THR A 313 -16.48 2.47 -26.35
CA THR A 313 -16.09 1.14 -25.86
C THR A 313 -15.72 0.25 -27.05
N LEU A 314 -14.47 0.35 -27.52
CA LEU A 314 -13.84 -0.71 -28.30
C LEU A 314 -13.14 -1.65 -27.33
N GLU A 315 -13.43 -2.95 -27.46
CA GLU A 315 -12.80 -4.05 -26.73
C GLU A 315 -11.28 -4.09 -26.98
N LEU A 316 -10.53 -3.27 -26.28
CA LEU A 316 -9.08 -3.24 -26.36
C LEU A 316 -8.51 -4.12 -25.25
N ASN A 317 -7.90 -5.24 -25.65
CA ASN A 317 -7.16 -6.13 -24.76
C ASN A 317 -5.97 -5.39 -24.12
N GLY A 318 -5.58 -5.80 -22.91
CA GLY A 318 -4.44 -5.21 -22.20
C GLY A 318 -4.28 -5.77 -20.78
N PRO A 319 -3.15 -5.47 -20.11
CA PRO A 319 -2.78 -6.13 -18.85
C PRO A 319 -3.81 -6.01 -17.74
N VAL A 320 -4.51 -4.87 -17.62
CA VAL A 320 -5.57 -4.70 -16.61
C VAL A 320 -6.78 -5.59 -16.92
N ARG A 321 -7.18 -5.69 -18.19
CA ARG A 321 -8.31 -6.54 -18.61
C ARG A 321 -7.97 -8.02 -18.39
N ASP A 322 -6.75 -8.43 -18.69
CA ASP A 322 -6.28 -9.81 -18.45
C ASP A 322 -6.29 -10.15 -16.96
N ALA A 323 -5.85 -9.21 -16.11
CA ALA A 323 -5.88 -9.36 -14.66
C ALA A 323 -7.33 -9.50 -14.13
N VAL A 324 -8.26 -8.67 -14.62
CA VAL A 324 -9.69 -8.78 -14.27
C VAL A 324 -10.29 -10.10 -14.74
N SER A 325 -9.89 -10.59 -15.93
CA SER A 325 -10.36 -11.88 -16.43
C SER A 325 -9.99 -13.03 -15.49
N VAL A 326 -8.74 -13.05 -15.00
CA VAL A 326 -8.31 -14.06 -14.02
C VAL A 326 -9.02 -13.85 -12.69
N TYR A 327 -9.12 -12.61 -12.21
CA TYR A 327 -9.80 -12.29 -10.96
C TYR A 327 -11.24 -12.83 -10.90
N ARG A 328 -11.99 -12.67 -12.00
CA ARG A 328 -13.37 -13.20 -12.15
C ARG A 328 -13.47 -14.72 -12.11
N SER A 329 -12.41 -15.41 -12.50
CA SER A 329 -12.39 -16.88 -12.61
C SER A 329 -11.98 -17.57 -11.31
N LEU A 330 -11.45 -16.81 -10.35
CA LEU A 330 -11.06 -17.32 -9.04
C LEU A 330 -12.31 -17.71 -8.22
N PRO A 331 -12.19 -18.71 -7.32
CA PRO A 331 -13.25 -19.04 -6.38
C PRO A 331 -13.51 -17.85 -5.43
N GLU A 332 -14.63 -17.84 -4.72
CA GLU A 332 -14.87 -16.84 -3.68
C GLU A 332 -13.75 -16.87 -2.63
N VAL A 333 -13.21 -15.70 -2.25
CA VAL A 333 -12.08 -15.62 -1.31
C VAL A 333 -12.37 -16.25 0.06
N ASP A 334 -13.63 -16.21 0.51
CA ASP A 334 -14.09 -16.81 1.77
C ASP A 334 -14.18 -18.34 1.71
N SER A 335 -14.02 -18.94 0.53
CA SER A 335 -14.09 -20.40 0.37
C SER A 335 -12.89 -21.13 0.97
N SER A 336 -11.80 -20.43 1.32
CA SER A 336 -10.61 -21.04 1.90
C SER A 336 -9.82 -20.08 2.80
N PRO A 337 -9.39 -20.53 4.00
CA PRO A 337 -8.47 -19.75 4.85
C PRO A 337 -7.13 -19.41 4.18
N SER A 338 -6.66 -20.23 3.23
CA SER A 338 -5.41 -19.95 2.50
C SER A 338 -5.56 -18.76 1.56
N LEU A 339 -6.73 -18.58 0.93
CA LEU A 339 -7.02 -17.43 0.07
C LEU A 339 -7.08 -16.13 0.87
N LEU A 340 -7.70 -16.16 2.06
CA LEU A 340 -7.68 -15.04 3.00
C LEU A 340 -6.26 -14.73 3.48
N SER A 341 -5.47 -15.75 3.84
CA SER A 341 -4.08 -15.54 4.28
C SER A 341 -3.21 -14.92 3.17
N ALA A 342 -3.40 -15.34 1.91
CA ALA A 342 -2.70 -14.75 0.77
C ALA A 342 -3.17 -13.31 0.46
N LEU A 343 -4.47 -13.03 0.61
CA LEU A 343 -5.00 -11.66 0.50
C LEU A 343 -4.40 -10.75 1.57
N TRP A 344 -4.29 -11.23 2.81
CA TRP A 344 -3.66 -10.51 3.91
C TRP A 344 -2.21 -10.17 3.60
N LEU A 345 -1.43 -11.16 3.14
CA LEU A 345 -0.04 -10.96 2.73
C LEU A 345 0.06 -9.92 1.59
N GLY A 346 -0.79 -10.02 0.57
CA GLY A 346 -0.81 -9.08 -0.56
C GLY A 346 -1.02 -7.63 -0.14
N ARG A 347 -1.98 -7.39 0.77
CA ARG A 347 -2.24 -6.05 1.34
C ARG A 347 -1.02 -5.50 2.06
N VAL A 348 -0.42 -6.29 2.95
CA VAL A 348 0.80 -5.88 3.68
C VAL A 348 1.97 -5.64 2.72
N CYS A 349 2.14 -6.48 1.70
CA CYS A 349 3.17 -6.30 0.67
C CYS A 349 3.02 -5.00 -0.12
N ARG A 350 1.77 -4.61 -0.46
CA ARG A 350 1.48 -3.32 -1.11
C ARG A 350 1.89 -2.16 -0.22
N THR A 351 1.38 -2.10 1.01
CA THR A 351 1.66 -1.01 1.95
C THR A 351 3.15 -0.95 2.32
N ALA A 352 3.78 -2.09 2.58
CA ALA A 352 5.23 -2.16 2.81
C ALA A 352 6.05 -1.61 1.63
N SER A 353 5.60 -1.85 0.40
CA SER A 353 6.26 -1.30 -0.79
C SER A 353 6.01 0.20 -0.92
N HIS A 354 4.80 0.66 -0.62
CA HIS A 354 4.42 2.07 -0.61
C HIS A 354 5.27 2.87 0.40
N GLU A 355 5.27 2.47 1.67
CA GLU A 355 6.01 3.19 2.72
C GLU A 355 7.52 3.19 2.46
N LEU A 356 8.07 2.07 1.98
CA LEU A 356 9.46 2.07 1.55
C LEU A 356 9.69 3.03 0.39
N GLY A 357 8.73 3.22 -0.52
CA GLY A 357 8.83 4.15 -1.64
C GLY A 357 9.07 5.58 -1.19
N HIS A 358 8.45 6.01 -0.08
CA HIS A 358 8.74 7.28 0.56
C HIS A 358 10.18 7.37 1.08
N CYS A 359 10.77 6.27 1.57
CA CYS A 359 12.21 6.23 1.90
C CYS A 359 13.13 6.35 0.68
N PHE A 360 12.62 6.08 -0.54
CA PHE A 360 13.30 6.41 -1.80
C PHE A 360 13.07 7.86 -2.27
N GLY A 361 12.38 8.69 -1.47
CA GLY A 361 12.01 10.06 -1.79
C GLY A 361 10.83 10.17 -2.77
N ILE A 362 10.11 9.08 -3.03
CA ILE A 362 8.97 9.08 -3.96
C ILE A 362 7.74 9.60 -3.21
N ALA A 363 7.16 10.70 -3.70
CA ALA A 363 5.91 11.25 -3.17
C ALA A 363 4.69 10.46 -3.66
N HIS A 364 3.50 10.80 -3.16
CA HIS A 364 2.28 10.22 -3.69
C HIS A 364 2.12 10.47 -5.19
N CYS A 365 1.55 9.49 -5.89
CA CYS A 365 1.38 9.52 -7.33
C CYS A 365 -0.03 9.96 -7.72
N VAL A 366 -0.11 10.98 -8.57
CA VAL A 366 -1.38 11.52 -9.09
C VAL A 366 -1.56 11.29 -10.59
N TYR A 367 -0.58 10.69 -11.27
CA TYR A 367 -0.59 10.56 -12.74
C TYR A 367 -1.43 9.39 -13.25
N TYR A 368 -1.41 8.28 -12.50
CA TYR A 368 -1.98 6.98 -12.85
C TYR A 368 -2.44 6.27 -11.58
N ALA A 369 -3.33 5.29 -11.68
CA ALA A 369 -3.46 4.28 -10.63
C ALA A 369 -2.07 3.67 -10.40
N CYS A 370 -1.56 3.74 -9.17
CA CYS A 370 -0.18 3.39 -8.85
C CYS A 370 -0.09 2.88 -7.41
N SER A 371 0.86 1.99 -7.13
CA SER A 371 1.19 1.56 -5.77
C SER A 371 1.67 2.72 -4.88
N MET A 372 2.08 3.85 -5.48
CA MET A 372 2.45 5.07 -4.76
C MET A 372 1.30 6.08 -4.68
N GLN A 373 0.07 5.76 -5.09
CA GLN A 373 -1.06 6.68 -4.91
C GLN A 373 -1.37 6.83 -3.41
N GLY A 374 -1.65 8.05 -2.95
CA GLY A 374 -2.09 8.31 -1.58
C GLY A 374 -3.39 7.59 -1.25
N THR A 375 -3.64 7.36 0.03
CA THR A 375 -4.76 6.56 0.51
C THR A 375 -5.25 7.04 1.87
N ALA A 376 -6.51 7.43 1.95
CA ALA A 376 -7.13 7.98 3.15
C ALA A 376 -7.90 6.91 3.96
N SER A 377 -8.07 5.70 3.43
CA SER A 377 -8.77 4.61 4.13
C SER A 377 -8.35 3.23 3.66
N ILE A 378 -8.56 2.21 4.48
CA ILE A 378 -8.33 0.81 4.09
C ILE A 378 -9.24 0.36 2.92
N CYS A 379 -10.41 0.98 2.79
CA CYS A 379 -11.33 0.78 1.67
C CYS A 379 -10.77 1.33 0.35
N GLU A 380 -10.07 2.45 0.41
CA GLU A 380 -9.33 2.98 -0.74
C GLU A 380 -8.10 2.13 -1.03
N ASP A 381 -7.33 1.73 -0.02
CA ASP A 381 -6.14 0.87 -0.18
C ASP A 381 -6.48 -0.41 -0.98
N ALA A 382 -7.60 -1.07 -0.67
CA ALA A 382 -8.05 -2.28 -1.36
C ALA A 382 -8.19 -2.11 -2.88
N ARG A 383 -8.41 -0.88 -3.37
CA ARG A 383 -8.56 -0.55 -4.79
C ARG A 383 -7.24 -0.19 -5.48
N GLN A 384 -6.16 0.04 -4.72
CA GLN A 384 -4.87 0.45 -5.26
C GLN A 384 -4.12 -0.73 -5.89
N PRO A 385 -3.46 -0.51 -7.05
CA PRO A 385 -2.71 -1.55 -7.74
C PRO A 385 -1.37 -1.86 -7.04
N PRO A 386 -0.82 -3.07 -7.20
CA PRO A 386 0.51 -3.44 -6.71
C PRO A 386 1.66 -3.03 -7.64
N TYR A 387 1.38 -2.40 -8.79
CA TYR A 387 2.39 -1.99 -9.76
C TYR A 387 2.76 -0.51 -9.61
N LEU A 388 3.95 -0.16 -10.08
CA LEU A 388 4.37 1.24 -10.28
C LEU A 388 4.00 1.68 -11.68
N CYS A 389 3.44 2.88 -11.79
CA CYS A 389 3.21 3.53 -13.08
C CYS A 389 4.54 3.92 -13.75
N PRO A 390 4.55 4.34 -15.03
CA PRO A 390 5.78 4.72 -15.72
C PRO A 390 6.61 5.81 -15.03
N VAL A 391 5.96 6.77 -14.35
CA VAL A 391 6.66 7.85 -13.63
C VAL A 391 7.44 7.29 -12.44
N ASP A 392 6.79 6.54 -11.56
CA ASP A 392 7.44 6.01 -10.36
C ASP A 392 8.31 4.79 -10.65
N LEU A 393 8.01 4.04 -11.72
CA LEU A 393 8.90 3.02 -12.22
C LEU A 393 10.22 3.64 -12.68
N ALA A 394 10.21 4.76 -13.40
CA ALA A 394 11.44 5.47 -13.78
C ALA A 394 12.29 5.84 -12.55
N LYS A 395 11.65 6.34 -11.48
CA LYS A 395 12.30 6.64 -10.19
C LYS A 395 12.96 5.40 -9.59
N VAL A 396 12.24 4.28 -9.51
CA VAL A 396 12.77 3.02 -8.95
C VAL A 396 13.89 2.43 -9.81
N LEU A 397 13.74 2.40 -11.15
CA LEU A 397 14.81 1.92 -12.04
C LEU A 397 16.07 2.79 -11.92
N CYS A 398 15.89 4.10 -11.78
CA CYS A 398 17.00 5.01 -11.53
C CYS A 398 17.69 4.72 -10.20
N ALA A 399 16.92 4.51 -9.13
CA ALA A 399 17.43 4.23 -7.80
C ALA A 399 18.19 2.89 -7.75
N THR A 400 17.58 1.80 -8.23
CA THR A 400 18.16 0.45 -8.12
C THR A 400 19.18 0.13 -9.20
N SER A 401 19.25 0.95 -10.26
CA SER A 401 20.07 0.72 -11.46
C SER A 401 19.80 -0.63 -12.14
N MET A 402 18.59 -1.17 -11.99
CA MET A 402 18.13 -2.41 -12.64
C MET A 402 17.19 -2.14 -13.81
N SER A 403 17.00 -3.14 -14.66
CA SER A 403 16.02 -3.08 -15.75
C SER A 403 14.61 -3.47 -15.29
N ALA A 404 13.61 -2.88 -15.92
CA ALA A 404 12.20 -3.17 -15.67
C ALA A 404 11.89 -4.65 -15.91
N SER A 405 12.44 -5.18 -17.00
CA SER A 405 12.36 -6.58 -17.42
C SER A 405 12.81 -7.56 -16.32
N LYS A 406 13.94 -7.30 -15.66
CA LYS A 406 14.43 -8.14 -14.55
C LYS A 406 13.57 -8.00 -13.30
N ARG A 407 13.19 -6.77 -12.94
CA ARG A 407 12.29 -6.49 -11.81
C ARG A 407 10.95 -7.22 -11.96
N TYR A 408 10.30 -7.10 -13.11
CA TYR A 408 9.03 -7.77 -13.37
C TYR A 408 9.14 -9.30 -13.35
N ARG A 409 10.22 -9.89 -13.87
CA ARG A 409 10.45 -11.34 -13.74
C ARG A 409 10.64 -11.77 -12.28
N ALA A 410 11.32 -10.96 -11.46
CA ALA A 410 11.47 -11.25 -10.03
C ALA A 410 10.12 -11.21 -9.29
N LEU A 411 9.28 -10.21 -9.59
CA LEU A 411 7.92 -10.11 -9.04
C LEU A 411 7.01 -11.25 -9.50
N LEU A 412 7.09 -11.62 -10.78
CA LEU A 412 6.34 -12.74 -11.33
C LEU A 412 6.71 -14.04 -10.61
N ALA A 413 8.00 -14.30 -10.42
CA ALA A 413 8.47 -15.47 -9.69
C ALA A 413 7.97 -15.53 -8.24
N PHE A 414 7.79 -14.38 -7.58
CA PHE A 414 7.15 -14.34 -6.25
C PHE A 414 5.66 -14.65 -6.32
N CYS A 415 4.95 -14.06 -7.27
CA CYS A 415 3.50 -14.24 -7.43
C CYS A 415 3.14 -15.67 -7.84
N GLU A 416 4.03 -16.38 -8.54
CA GLU A 416 3.82 -17.76 -9.01
C GLU A 416 4.29 -18.83 -8.00
N ARG A 417 4.70 -18.44 -6.79
CA ARG A 417 5.01 -19.42 -5.74
C ARG A 417 3.78 -20.25 -5.38
N PRO A 418 3.96 -21.52 -4.95
CA PRO A 418 2.88 -22.31 -4.38
C PRO A 418 2.19 -21.56 -3.25
N GLY A 419 0.86 -21.42 -3.33
CA GLY A 419 0.06 -20.65 -2.38
C GLY A 419 -0.21 -19.20 -2.77
N ASN A 420 0.44 -18.67 -3.82
CA ASN A 420 0.21 -17.31 -4.33
C ASN A 420 -0.48 -17.29 -5.72
N SER A 421 -0.14 -18.21 -6.61
CA SER A 421 -0.52 -18.17 -8.04
C SER A 421 -2.02 -18.01 -8.32
N ASP A 422 -2.85 -18.67 -7.52
CA ASP A 422 -4.31 -18.75 -7.72
C ASP A 422 -5.05 -17.98 -6.61
N THR A 423 -4.52 -16.81 -6.26
CA THR A 423 -5.05 -15.97 -5.18
C THR A 423 -5.47 -14.60 -5.68
N HIS A 424 -6.39 -13.97 -4.97
CA HIS A 424 -7.07 -12.73 -5.36
C HIS A 424 -6.15 -11.52 -5.55
N PHE A 425 -4.97 -11.53 -4.92
CA PHE A 425 -3.97 -10.47 -5.07
C PHE A 425 -2.88 -10.86 -6.06
N PHE A 426 -2.20 -11.98 -5.82
CA PHE A 426 -1.00 -12.34 -6.59
C PHE A 426 -1.31 -12.96 -7.96
N GLY A 427 -2.44 -13.66 -8.14
CA GLY A 427 -2.81 -14.27 -9.41
C GLY A 427 -3.11 -13.24 -10.51
N PRO A 428 -3.97 -12.24 -10.25
CA PRO A 428 -4.17 -11.14 -11.19
C PRO A 428 -2.89 -10.33 -11.42
N PHE A 429 -2.03 -10.16 -10.40
CA PHE A 429 -0.77 -9.45 -10.58
C PHE A 429 0.24 -10.21 -11.44
N ALA A 430 0.40 -11.52 -11.23
CA ALA A 430 1.17 -12.37 -12.12
C ALA A 430 0.69 -12.24 -13.56
N THR A 431 -0.63 -12.25 -13.76
CA THR A 431 -1.26 -12.14 -15.09
C THR A 431 -0.99 -10.78 -15.74
N TRP A 432 -1.16 -9.68 -15.00
CA TRP A 432 -0.81 -8.34 -15.45
C TRP A 432 0.67 -8.27 -15.86
N ILE A 433 1.58 -8.84 -15.06
CA ILE A 433 3.02 -8.87 -15.36
C ILE A 433 3.31 -9.67 -16.62
N ARG A 434 2.74 -10.87 -16.79
CA ARG A 434 2.93 -11.69 -18.01
C ARG A 434 2.48 -10.95 -19.25
N SER A 435 1.29 -10.34 -19.20
CA SER A 435 0.75 -9.55 -20.30
C SER A 435 1.70 -8.39 -20.65
N ARG A 436 2.17 -7.66 -19.63
CA ARG A 436 3.12 -6.55 -19.83
C ARG A 436 4.45 -7.02 -20.43
N LEU A 437 5.02 -8.13 -19.94
CA LEU A 437 6.26 -8.70 -20.48
C LEU A 437 6.09 -9.19 -21.93
N SER A 438 4.91 -9.71 -22.30
CA SER A 438 4.61 -10.14 -23.68
C SER A 438 4.56 -8.95 -24.63
N GLN A 439 3.82 -7.90 -24.27
CA GLN A 439 3.71 -6.68 -25.09
C GLN A 439 5.07 -6.09 -25.46
N ILE A 440 6.03 -6.10 -24.52
CA ILE A 440 7.37 -5.59 -24.79
C ILE A 440 8.14 -6.49 -25.75
N LYS A 441 8.06 -7.82 -25.59
CA LYS A 441 8.71 -8.78 -26.51
C LYS A 441 8.20 -8.65 -27.94
N ASP A 442 6.91 -8.39 -28.11
CA ASP A 442 6.31 -8.21 -29.43
C ASP A 442 6.69 -6.86 -30.08
N SER A 443 7.21 -5.92 -29.29
CA SER A 443 7.63 -4.57 -29.71
C SER A 443 9.14 -4.43 -29.95
N THR A 444 9.93 -5.47 -29.60
CA THR A 444 11.39 -5.55 -29.81
C THR A 444 11.71 -6.34 -31.06
#